data_AF-A0A378PXM2-F1
#
_entry.id   AF-A0A378PXM2-F1
#
_cell.length_a   1.000
_cell.length_b   1.000
_cell.length_c   1.000
_cell.angle_alpha   90.00
_cell.angle_beta   90.00
_cell.angle_gamma   90.00
#
_symmetry.space_group_name_H-M   'P 1'
#
loop_
_entity.id
_entity.type
_entity.pdbx_description
1 polymer ?
#
loop_
_entity_poly.entity_id
_entity_poly.type
_entity_poly.pdbx_seq_one_letter_code
_entity_poly.pdbx_strand_id
1 'polypeptide(L)' 'MARRGKKEFDFEATYQEGADSDTVNITKAGVDGRAFLDSDKVIFEADLNFLAKPFKGVISSGIQEGLDKYFA' A
#
# COMPACT_ATOMS: atom_id res chain seq x y z
N MET A 1 13.56 12.18 0.19
CA MET A 1 13.76 12.05 -1.29
C MET A 1 12.81 10.98 -1.84
N ALA A 2 12.15 11.16 -2.99
CA ALA A 2 11.19 10.17 -3.49
C ALA A 2 11.84 9.16 -4.47
N ARG A 3 11.72 7.86 -4.18
CA ARG A 3 12.18 6.76 -5.05
C ARG A 3 10.95 6.08 -5.70
N ARG A 4 11.01 5.85 -7.02
CA ARG A 4 9.94 5.25 -7.83
C ARG A 4 10.38 3.85 -8.28
N GLY A 5 9.70 2.80 -7.83
CA GLY A 5 9.93 1.41 -8.25
C GLY A 5 8.86 0.99 -9.25
N LYS A 6 9.24 0.54 -10.46
CA LYS A 6 8.31 0.32 -11.57
C LYS A 6 8.28 -1.08 -12.18
N LYS A 7 8.98 -2.08 -11.64
CA LYS A 7 9.47 -3.17 -12.52
C LYS A 7 8.79 -4.54 -12.45
N GLU A 8 7.91 -4.87 -11.50
CA GLU A 8 7.47 -6.29 -11.38
C GLU A 8 5.95 -6.55 -11.25
N PHE A 9 5.11 -5.54 -11.03
CA PHE A 9 3.71 -5.80 -10.61
C PHE A 9 2.66 -4.81 -11.16
N ASP A 10 3.02 -4.02 -12.18
CA ASP A 10 2.16 -3.00 -12.81
C ASP A 10 1.45 -2.10 -11.79
N PHE A 11 2.23 -1.63 -10.80
CA PHE A 11 1.83 -0.62 -9.84
C PHE A 11 2.91 0.45 -9.74
N GLU A 12 2.48 1.66 -9.39
CA GLU A 12 3.38 2.77 -9.11
C GLU A 12 3.53 2.91 -7.60
N ALA A 13 4.74 2.72 -7.09
CA ALA A 13 5.05 3.00 -5.69
C ALA A 13 5.95 4.22 -5.58
N THR A 14 5.56 5.17 -4.72
CA THR A 14 6.32 6.37 -4.41
C THR A 14 6.57 6.44 -2.91
N TYR A 15 7.83 6.33 -2.51
CA TYR A 15 8.25 6.53 -1.12
C TYR A 15 8.37 8.01 -0.80
N GLN A 16 7.86 8.41 0.36
CA GLN A 16 7.94 9.74 0.94
C GLN A 16 8.39 9.63 2.39
N GLU A 17 9.57 10.15 2.66
CA GLU A 17 10.09 10.31 4.02
C GLU A 17 9.39 11.50 4.68
N GLY A 18 8.76 11.27 5.82
CA GLY A 18 8.09 12.29 6.63
C GLY A 18 8.89 12.60 7.90
N ALA A 19 8.55 13.69 8.58
CA ALA A 19 9.24 14.10 9.81
C ALA A 19 9.01 13.11 10.97
N ASP A 20 7.81 12.54 11.03
CA ASP A 20 7.38 11.62 12.09
C ASP A 20 7.20 10.17 11.60
N SER A 21 6.97 9.98 10.30
CA SER A 21 6.71 8.67 9.71
C SER A 21 7.00 8.64 8.20
N ASP A 22 7.50 7.50 7.74
CA ASP A 22 7.68 7.21 6.33
C ASP A 22 6.39 6.69 5.70
N THR A 23 6.05 7.19 4.53
CA THR A 23 4.86 6.79 3.77
C THR A 23 5.24 6.27 2.38
N VAL A 24 4.67 5.14 1.99
CA VAL A 24 4.71 4.61 0.62
C VAL A 24 3.34 4.76 0.01
N ASN A 25 3.20 5.60 -1.01
CA ASN A 25 1.98 5.69 -1.81
C ASN A 25 2.04 4.65 -2.93
N ILE A 26 0.94 3.94 -3.14
CA ILE A 26 0.80 2.84 -4.10
C ILE A 26 -0.41 3.15 -4.98
N THR A 27 -0.20 3.32 -6.27
CA THR A 27 -1.28 3.51 -7.24
C THR A 27 -1.29 2.34 -8.21
N LYS A 28 -2.44 1.68 -8.32
CA LYS A 28 -2.73 0.63 -9.31
C LYS A 28 -4.14 0.85 -9.86
N ALA A 29 -4.42 0.44 -11.08
CA ALA A 29 -5.71 0.71 -11.76
C ALA A 29 -6.94 0.52 -10.85
N GLY A 30 -7.51 1.63 -10.38
CA GLY A 30 -8.69 1.69 -9.51
C GLY A 30 -8.48 1.50 -8.01
N VAL A 31 -7.23 1.46 -7.57
CA VAL A 31 -6.80 1.39 -6.17
C VAL A 31 -5.71 2.44 -5.94
N ASP A 32 -6.02 3.41 -5.10
CA ASP A 32 -5.02 4.35 -4.57
C ASP A 32 -4.83 4.03 -3.09
N GLY A 33 -3.64 3.59 -2.73
CA GLY A 33 -3.31 3.16 -1.39
C GLY A 33 -2.08 3.85 -0.83
N ARG A 34 -1.92 3.77 0.49
CA ARG A 34 -0.74 4.21 1.20
C ARG A 34 -0.42 3.26 2.35
N ALA A 35 0.87 3.10 2.61
CA ALA A 35 1.39 2.33 3.72
C ALA A 35 2.33 3.22 4.53
N PHE A 36 2.17 3.28 5.85
CA PHE A 36 3.05 4.07 6.72
C PHE A 36 3.20 3.44 8.10
N LEU A 37 4.27 3.78 8.80
CA LEU A 37 4.55 3.28 10.15
C LEU A 37 4.08 4.29 11.20
N ASP A 38 3.03 3.99 11.94
CA ASP A 38 2.55 4.82 13.04
C ASP A 38 2.98 4.24 14.39
N SER A 39 3.84 4.94 15.12
CA SER A 39 4.38 4.66 16.47
C SER A 39 4.95 3.25 16.74
N ASP A 40 4.21 2.19 16.43
CA ASP A 40 4.59 0.77 16.54
C ASP A 40 3.85 -0.14 15.52
N LYS A 41 3.02 0.42 14.62
CA LYS A 41 2.13 -0.34 13.73
C LYS A 41 2.32 0.07 12.28
N VAL A 42 2.32 -0.90 11.38
CA VAL A 42 2.23 -0.63 9.95
C VAL A 42 0.76 -0.48 9.57
N ILE A 43 0.37 0.71 9.10
CA ILE A 43 -0.99 1.03 8.68
C ILE A 43 -1.04 0.99 7.15
N PHE A 44 -2.03 0.27 6.61
CA PHE A 44 -2.35 0.25 5.19
C PHE A 44 -3.74 0.82 4.97
N GLU A 45 -3.82 1.85 4.13
CA GLU A 45 -5.07 2.45 3.70
C GLU A 45 -5.18 2.33 2.18
N ALA A 46 -6.39 2.06 1.69
CA ALA A 46 -6.65 1.93 0.26
C ALA A 46 -8.04 2.48 -0.07
N ASP A 47 -8.05 3.46 -0.94
CA ASP A 47 -9.25 3.98 -1.60
C ASP A 47 -9.53 3.17 -2.86
N LEU A 48 -10.71 2.54 -2.86
CA LEU A 48 -11.17 1.71 -3.96
C LEU A 48 -12.17 2.49 -4.80
N ASN A 49 -11.90 2.60 -6.10
CA ASN A 49 -12.87 3.12 -7.04
C ASN A 49 -14.03 2.14 -7.23
N PHE A 50 -15.07 2.55 -7.97
CA PHE A 50 -16.28 1.74 -8.17
C PHE A 50 -16.00 0.33 -8.76
N LEU A 51 -14.97 0.17 -9.59
CA LEU A 51 -14.60 -1.11 -10.20
C LEU A 51 -13.88 -2.03 -9.21
N ALA A 52 -13.13 -1.47 -8.27
CA ALA A 52 -12.35 -2.23 -7.29
C ALA A 52 -13.14 -2.58 -6.02
N LYS A 53 -14.21 -1.84 -5.70
CA LYS A 53 -15.06 -2.08 -4.50
C LYS A 53 -15.53 -3.53 -4.33
N PRO A 54 -15.99 -4.27 -5.36
CA PRO A 54 -16.37 -5.68 -5.22
C PRO A 54 -15.23 -6.59 -4.77
N PHE A 55 -13.98 -6.20 -5.04
CA PHE A 55 -12.78 -6.96 -4.71
C PHE A 55 -12.17 -6.57 -3.36
N LYS A 56 -12.82 -5.70 -2.57
CA LYS A 56 -12.32 -5.22 -1.26
C LYS A 56 -11.83 -6.37 -0.38
N GLY A 57 -12.63 -7.44 -0.25
CA GLY A 57 -12.26 -8.59 0.57
C GLY A 57 -10.97 -9.26 0.10
N VAL A 58 -10.84 -9.50 -1.20
CA VAL A 58 -9.63 -10.12 -1.80
C VAL A 58 -8.41 -9.23 -1.61
N ILE A 59 -8.55 -7.91 -1.80
CA ILE A 59 -7.46 -6.94 -1.62
C ILE A 59 -7.00 -6.90 -0.16
N SER A 60 -7.94 -6.79 0.80
CA SER A 60 -7.62 -6.79 2.23
C SER A 60 -6.95 -8.10 2.67
N SER A 61 -7.46 -9.25 2.22
CA SER A 61 -6.85 -10.55 2.51
C SER A 61 -5.44 -10.66 1.93
N GLY A 62 -5.22 -10.23 0.68
CA GLY A 62 -3.89 -10.26 0.06
C GLY A 62 -2.87 -9.35 0.76
N ILE A 63 -3.30 -8.19 1.29
CA ILE A 63 -2.45 -7.33 2.11
C ILE A 63 -2.09 -8.03 3.42
N GLN A 64 -3.08 -8.61 4.12
CA GLN A 64 -2.84 -9.32 5.38
C GLN A 64 -1.90 -10.52 5.19
N GLU A 65 -2.13 -11.36 4.18
CA GLU A 65 -1.25 -12.48 3.84
C GLU A 65 0.18 -12.03 3.53
N GLY A 66 0.33 -10.90 2.84
CA GLY A 66 1.64 -10.30 2.59
C GLY A 66 2.34 -9.89 3.89
N LEU A 67 1.61 -9.24 4.80
CA LEU A 67 2.15 -8.85 6.10
C LEU A 67 2.54 -10.05 6.94
N ASP A 68 1.67 -11.05 7.05
CA ASP A 68 1.95 -12.28 7.78
C ASP A 68 3.18 -12.98 7.20
N LYS A 69 3.37 -12.96 5.87
CA LYS A 69 4.53 -13.61 5.23
C LYS A 69 5.87 -12.94 5.53
N TYR A 70 5.90 -11.61 5.67
CA TYR A 70 7.14 -10.85 5.81
C TYR A 70 7.41 -10.35 7.24
N PHE A 71 6.41 -10.35 8.11
CA PHE A 71 6.48 -9.81 9.47
C PHE A 71 6.05 -10.79 10.58
N ALA A 72 5.70 -12.05 10.27
CA ALA A 72 5.43 -13.09 11.28
C ALA A 72 6.70 -13.83 11.74
#